data_AF-A0A8J5Q7H9-F1
#
_entry.id   AF-A0A8J5Q7H9-F1
#
_cell.length_a   1.000
_cell.length_b   1.000
_cell.length_c   1.000
_cell.angle_alpha   90.00
_cell.angle_beta   90.00
_cell.angle_gamma   90.00
#
_symmetry.space_group_name_H-M   'P 1'
#
loop_
_entity.id
_entity.type
_entity.pdbx_description
1 polymer ?
#
loop_
_entity_poly.entity_id
_entity_poly.type
_entity_poly.pdbx_seq_one_letter_code
_entity_poly.pdbx_strand_id
1 'polypeptide(L)'
;MSRESLEKPIAGSENGESWTVEKALSHNDLVNISDSPISFFHLLGALKTTKREGWKRHGINPESVADHSYRMGMVAMFAPQELDQAKCMKMCLVHDIAESVVGDITPFSGVSRIEKGRREASTIAYIANRWSGPYTAEIEKLWHEFEAGETPEAQFAQDIDKIELLLQAVEYERESKKEKDLGEFMGVARKLRTEAGKAWANEILGDRERFWQGRQHLRGEHAQQGGLSEEMTKAHDAYYG
;
A
#
# COMPACT_ATOMS: atom_id res chain seq x y z
N MET A 1 49.65 4.20 -16.21
CA MET A 1 48.66 3.97 -15.13
C MET A 1 47.30 4.29 -15.69
N SER A 2 46.67 3.29 -16.32
CA SER A 2 45.31 3.36 -16.86
C SER A 2 44.32 3.36 -15.70
N ARG A 3 43.44 4.38 -15.65
CA ARG A 3 42.25 4.33 -14.79
C ARG A 3 41.20 3.52 -15.54
N GLU A 4 41.01 2.27 -15.11
CA GLU A 4 39.81 1.50 -15.45
C GLU A 4 38.60 2.24 -14.90
N SER A 5 37.76 2.72 -15.81
CA SER A 5 36.39 3.14 -15.51
C SER A 5 35.55 1.90 -15.24
N LEU A 6 35.34 1.59 -13.96
CA LEU A 6 34.31 0.67 -13.51
C LEU A 6 32.94 1.26 -13.83
N GLU A 7 32.42 0.97 -15.03
CA GLU A 7 31.00 1.11 -15.32
C GLU A 7 30.24 0.17 -14.39
N LYS A 8 29.43 0.76 -13.49
CA LYS A 8 28.47 -0.01 -12.68
C LYS A 8 27.45 -0.66 -13.63
N PRO A 9 27.09 -1.93 -13.43
CA PRO A 9 26.03 -2.55 -14.22
C PRO A 9 24.72 -1.79 -14.01
N ILE A 10 24.08 -1.41 -15.11
CA ILE A 10 22.70 -0.96 -15.13
C ILE A 10 21.85 -2.12 -14.60
N ALA A 11 21.21 -1.94 -13.44
CA ALA A 11 20.25 -2.89 -12.91
C ALA A 11 19.01 -2.88 -13.80
N GLY A 12 19.01 -3.78 -14.79
CA GLY A 12 17.99 -3.92 -15.80
C GLY A 12 18.25 -5.16 -16.67
N SER A 13 18.56 -6.29 -16.03
CA SER A 13 18.49 -7.61 -16.68
C SER A 13 18.34 -8.70 -15.62
N GLU A 14 17.15 -8.80 -15.02
CA GLU A 14 16.70 -10.10 -14.57
C GLU A 14 16.38 -10.93 -15.83
N ASN A 15 16.88 -12.16 -15.86
CA ASN A 15 16.72 -13.10 -16.97
C ASN A 15 15.26 -13.15 -17.46
N GLY A 16 15.08 -13.22 -18.78
CA GLY A 16 13.81 -13.06 -19.50
C GLY A 16 12.75 -14.14 -19.28
N GLU A 17 12.41 -14.44 -18.04
CA GLU A 17 11.20 -15.18 -17.67
C GLU A 17 10.16 -14.23 -17.10
N SER A 18 8.98 -14.18 -17.72
CA SER A 18 7.86 -13.39 -17.22
C SER A 18 7.38 -13.92 -15.85
N TRP A 19 7.11 -12.98 -14.94
CA TRP A 19 6.50 -13.27 -13.64
C TRP A 19 5.08 -13.84 -13.83
N THR A 20 4.76 -14.92 -13.10
CA THR A 20 3.41 -15.50 -12.98
C THR A 20 3.11 -15.88 -11.54
N VAL A 21 1.82 -16.04 -11.21
CA VAL A 21 1.36 -16.41 -9.87
C VAL A 21 1.87 -17.80 -9.47
N GLU A 22 1.87 -18.74 -10.40
CA GLU A 22 2.34 -20.11 -10.19
C GLU A 22 3.84 -20.16 -9.86
N LYS A 23 4.65 -19.33 -10.53
CA LYS A 23 6.08 -19.22 -10.22
C LYS A 23 6.29 -18.62 -8.84
N ALA A 24 5.56 -17.56 -8.50
CA ALA A 24 5.63 -16.93 -7.19
C ALA A 24 5.23 -17.88 -6.05
N LEU A 25 4.28 -18.78 -6.30
CA LEU A 25 3.79 -19.77 -5.34
C LEU A 25 4.50 -21.13 -5.41
N SER A 26 5.45 -21.33 -6.32
CA SER A 26 6.05 -22.65 -6.63
C SER A 26 6.64 -23.38 -5.42
N HIS A 27 7.13 -22.64 -4.41
CA HIS A 27 7.74 -23.20 -3.20
C HIS A 27 6.81 -23.11 -1.97
N ASN A 28 5.55 -22.73 -2.14
CA ASN A 28 4.58 -22.61 -1.04
C ASN A 28 3.74 -23.89 -0.91
N ASP A 29 4.30 -24.89 -0.23
CA ASP A 29 3.65 -26.20 -0.05
C ASP A 29 2.28 -26.10 0.61
N LEU A 30 2.10 -25.19 1.58
CA LEU A 30 0.83 -25.00 2.28
C LEU A 30 -0.29 -24.51 1.36
N VAL A 31 0.05 -23.68 0.36
CA VAL A 31 -0.91 -23.21 -0.64
C VAL A 31 -1.12 -24.28 -1.73
N ASN A 32 -0.08 -25.04 -2.08
CA ASN A 32 -0.13 -25.98 -3.20
C ASN A 32 -0.74 -27.35 -2.87
N ILE A 33 -0.79 -27.74 -1.58
CA ILE A 33 -1.21 -29.08 -1.15
C ILE A 33 -2.71 -29.38 -1.32
N SER A 34 -3.56 -28.36 -1.45
CA SER A 34 -5.01 -28.52 -1.47
C SER A 34 -5.70 -27.35 -2.16
N ASP A 35 -6.90 -27.58 -2.71
CA ASP A 35 -7.80 -26.53 -3.20
C ASP A 35 -8.94 -26.23 -2.21
N SER A 36 -8.85 -26.75 -0.99
CA SER A 36 -9.80 -26.39 0.08
C SER A 36 -9.59 -24.94 0.55
N PRO A 37 -10.57 -24.34 1.24
CA PRO A 37 -10.38 -23.01 1.84
C PRO A 37 -9.17 -22.90 2.79
N ILE A 38 -8.65 -24.02 3.31
CA ILE A 38 -7.48 -24.02 4.20
C ILE A 38 -6.22 -23.51 3.48
N SER A 39 -6.00 -23.90 2.21
CA SER A 39 -4.85 -23.40 1.46
C SER A 39 -4.98 -21.92 1.11
N PHE A 40 -6.20 -21.43 0.89
CA PHE A 40 -6.49 -20.00 0.79
C PHE A 40 -6.17 -19.28 2.10
N PHE A 41 -6.53 -19.84 3.25
CA PHE A 41 -6.20 -19.23 4.55
C PHE A 41 -4.68 -19.20 4.79
N HIS A 42 -3.94 -20.20 4.32
CA HIS A 42 -2.48 -20.16 4.33
C HIS A 42 -1.91 -19.06 3.42
N LEU A 43 -2.51 -18.84 2.24
CA LEU A 43 -2.16 -17.74 1.36
C LEU A 43 -2.32 -16.40 2.08
N LEU A 44 -3.48 -16.15 2.71
CA LEU A 44 -3.73 -14.94 3.50
C LEU A 44 -2.74 -14.79 4.67
N GLY A 45 -2.24 -15.91 5.22
CA GLY A 45 -1.22 -15.92 6.25
C GLY A 45 0.07 -15.20 5.86
N ALA A 46 0.42 -15.17 4.57
CA ALA A 46 1.60 -14.47 4.08
C ALA A 46 1.58 -12.96 4.38
N LEU A 47 0.40 -12.34 4.41
CA LEU A 47 0.21 -10.91 4.71
C LEU A 47 0.71 -10.53 6.11
N LYS A 48 0.77 -11.48 7.05
CA LYS A 48 1.32 -11.24 8.41
C LYS A 48 2.84 -11.07 8.40
N THR A 49 3.50 -11.59 7.37
CA THR A 49 4.95 -11.56 7.21
C THR A 49 5.41 -10.63 6.09
N THR A 50 4.54 -10.32 5.12
CA THR A 50 4.75 -9.25 4.15
C THR A 50 4.80 -7.93 4.90
N LYS A 51 5.95 -7.27 4.86
CA LYS A 51 6.20 -6.02 5.56
C LYS A 51 5.98 -4.84 4.63
N ARG A 52 5.42 -3.76 5.17
CA ARG A 52 5.25 -2.50 4.44
C ARG A 52 6.64 -1.90 4.12
N GLU A 53 7.10 -2.10 2.89
CA GLU A 53 8.44 -1.81 2.38
C GLU A 53 8.74 -0.30 2.37
N GLY A 54 7.70 0.54 2.26
CA GLY A 54 7.83 1.99 2.36
C GLY A 54 8.62 2.44 3.59
N TRP A 55 8.36 1.85 4.76
CA TRP A 55 8.99 2.21 6.03
C TRP A 55 10.43 1.72 6.16
N LYS A 56 10.77 0.57 5.54
CA LYS A 56 12.12 -0.01 5.65
C LYS A 56 13.20 0.92 5.10
N ARG A 57 12.88 1.72 4.08
CA ARG A 57 13.79 2.72 3.49
C ARG A 57 14.20 3.81 4.48
N HIS A 58 13.42 4.00 5.54
CA HIS A 58 13.71 4.89 6.66
C HIS A 58 14.33 4.17 7.86
N GLY A 59 14.75 2.91 7.69
CA GLY A 59 15.32 2.08 8.75
C GLY A 59 14.35 1.78 9.89
N ILE A 60 13.04 1.84 9.63
CA ILE A 60 11.98 1.52 10.59
C ILE A 60 11.74 0.01 10.57
N ASN A 61 11.43 -0.58 11.73
CA ASN A 61 10.89 -1.94 11.78
C ASN A 61 9.40 -1.89 11.43
N PRO A 62 9.00 -2.30 10.22
CA PRO A 62 7.67 -2.03 9.69
C PRO A 62 6.59 -2.93 10.29
N GLU A 63 5.39 -2.38 10.33
CA GLU A 63 4.13 -3.13 10.36
C GLU A 63 4.05 -4.13 9.19
N SER A 64 3.21 -5.14 9.35
CA SER A 64 2.82 -6.03 8.24
C SER A 64 1.65 -5.45 7.44
N VAL A 65 1.45 -5.95 6.22
CA VAL A 65 0.26 -5.62 5.40
C VAL A 65 -1.02 -5.99 6.15
N ALA A 66 -1.00 -7.09 6.91
CA ALA A 66 -2.14 -7.48 7.74
C ALA A 66 -2.44 -6.46 8.88
N ASP A 67 -1.42 -5.83 9.47
CA ASP A 67 -1.60 -4.79 10.49
C ASP A 67 -2.28 -3.56 9.89
N HIS A 68 -1.79 -3.12 8.72
CA HIS A 68 -2.35 -2.03 7.92
C HIS A 68 -3.84 -2.30 7.57
N SER A 69 -4.14 -3.44 6.94
CA SER A 69 -5.51 -3.80 6.55
C SER A 69 -6.45 -3.93 7.75
N TYR A 70 -5.95 -4.43 8.90
CA TYR A 70 -6.73 -4.49 10.13
C TYR A 70 -7.14 -3.09 10.60
N ARG A 71 -6.19 -2.15 10.69
CA ARG A 71 -6.50 -0.79 11.15
C ARG A 71 -7.40 -0.07 10.17
N MET A 72 -7.21 -0.24 8.85
CA MET A 72 -8.15 0.29 7.86
C MET A 72 -9.57 -0.21 8.07
N GLY A 73 -9.76 -1.51 8.32
CA GLY A 73 -11.07 -2.09 8.62
C GLY A 73 -11.72 -1.46 9.86
N MET A 74 -10.93 -1.17 10.90
CA MET A 74 -11.41 -0.47 12.10
C MET A 74 -11.78 0.99 11.82
N VAL A 75 -10.97 1.70 11.01
CA VAL A 75 -11.28 3.08 10.59
C VAL A 75 -12.55 3.12 9.72
N ALA A 76 -12.77 2.12 8.87
CA ALA A 76 -13.97 2.01 8.03
C ALA A 76 -15.28 1.88 8.83
N MET A 77 -15.23 1.51 10.11
CA MET A 77 -16.39 1.57 11.00
C MET A 77 -16.91 3.00 11.20
N PHE A 78 -16.12 4.02 10.87
CA PHE A 78 -16.52 5.43 10.93
C PHE A 78 -17.00 5.97 9.56
N ALA A 79 -17.45 5.08 8.67
CA ALA A 79 -18.06 5.48 7.40
C ALA A 79 -19.22 6.47 7.61
N PRO A 80 -19.34 7.52 6.77
CA PRO A 80 -20.54 8.36 6.70
C PRO A 80 -21.82 7.52 6.57
N GLN A 81 -22.93 8.01 7.13
CA GLN A 81 -24.17 7.23 7.27
C GLN A 81 -24.80 6.83 5.94
N GLU A 82 -24.50 7.57 4.87
CA GLU A 82 -24.96 7.33 3.51
C GLU A 82 -24.21 6.21 2.79
N LEU A 83 -23.07 5.76 3.32
CA LEU A 83 -22.26 4.68 2.73
C LEU A 83 -22.63 3.32 3.34
N ASP A 84 -22.48 2.26 2.54
CA ASP A 84 -22.50 0.90 3.09
C ASP A 84 -21.22 0.62 3.88
N GLN A 85 -21.29 0.84 5.19
CA GLN A 85 -20.18 0.62 6.13
C GLN A 85 -19.61 -0.80 6.02
N ALA A 86 -20.45 -1.83 5.89
CA ALA A 86 -19.99 -3.21 5.81
C ALA A 86 -19.20 -3.45 4.52
N LYS A 87 -19.64 -2.86 3.42
CA LYS A 87 -18.92 -2.89 2.14
C LYS A 87 -17.58 -2.15 2.24
N CYS A 88 -17.52 -0.96 2.84
CA CYS A 88 -16.27 -0.22 3.06
C CYS A 88 -15.26 -1.05 3.88
N MET A 89 -15.72 -1.68 4.97
CA MET A 89 -14.89 -2.55 5.81
C MET A 89 -14.36 -3.74 5.02
N LYS A 90 -15.23 -4.46 4.29
CA LYS A 90 -14.81 -5.59 3.45
C LYS A 90 -13.80 -5.15 2.40
N MET A 91 -14.02 -4.01 1.75
CA MET A 91 -13.12 -3.48 0.74
C MET A 91 -11.72 -3.19 1.33
N CYS A 92 -11.65 -2.54 2.50
CA CYS A 92 -10.40 -2.30 3.21
C CYS A 92 -9.66 -3.60 3.57
N LEU A 93 -10.38 -4.65 3.96
CA LEU A 93 -9.78 -5.94 4.30
C LEU A 93 -9.25 -6.71 3.08
N VAL A 94 -9.75 -6.43 1.86
CA VAL A 94 -9.40 -7.21 0.65
C VAL A 94 -8.48 -6.49 -0.32
N HIS A 95 -8.36 -5.16 -0.24
CA HIS A 95 -7.67 -4.37 -1.27
C HIS A 95 -6.21 -4.81 -1.52
N ASP A 96 -5.46 -5.13 -0.47
CA ASP A 96 -4.06 -5.59 -0.55
C ASP A 96 -3.91 -7.12 -0.51
N ILE A 97 -4.97 -7.91 -0.72
CA ILE A 97 -4.85 -9.38 -0.68
C ILE A 97 -3.84 -9.91 -1.71
N ALA A 98 -3.69 -9.24 -2.86
CA ALA A 98 -2.72 -9.62 -3.87
C ALA A 98 -1.27 -9.61 -3.35
N GLU A 99 -0.96 -8.78 -2.35
CA GLU A 99 0.38 -8.69 -1.73
C GLU A 99 0.79 -9.96 -0.96
N SER A 100 -0.15 -10.88 -0.74
CA SER A 100 0.15 -12.24 -0.25
C SER A 100 1.01 -13.04 -1.24
N VAL A 101 1.02 -12.64 -2.51
CA VAL A 101 1.82 -13.25 -3.59
C VAL A 101 2.82 -12.27 -4.17
N VAL A 102 2.37 -11.05 -4.50
CA VAL A 102 3.22 -10.10 -5.24
C VAL A 102 4.23 -9.38 -4.34
N GLY A 103 4.01 -9.40 -3.02
CA GLY A 103 4.73 -8.59 -2.03
C GLY A 103 4.30 -7.11 -2.07
N ASP A 104 4.75 -6.30 -1.11
CA ASP A 104 4.49 -4.85 -1.14
C ASP A 104 5.40 -4.16 -2.18
N ILE A 105 4.85 -3.87 -3.36
CA ILE A 105 5.57 -3.24 -4.47
C ILE A 105 5.48 -1.72 -4.37
N THR A 106 6.57 -1.10 -3.93
CA THR A 106 6.69 0.36 -3.78
C THR A 106 7.16 1.05 -5.08
N PRO A 107 7.09 2.41 -5.17
CA PRO A 107 7.64 3.15 -6.32
C PRO A 107 9.14 2.89 -6.59
N PHE A 108 9.87 2.39 -5.59
CA PHE A 108 11.32 2.19 -5.64
C PHE A 108 11.70 0.72 -5.88
N SER A 109 10.71 -0.16 -6.06
CA SER A 109 10.93 -1.59 -6.29
C SER A 109 11.35 -1.94 -7.72
N GLY A 110 11.49 -0.95 -8.61
CA GLY A 110 11.89 -1.17 -10.01
C GLY A 110 10.83 -1.84 -10.90
N VAL A 111 9.62 -2.05 -10.37
CA VAL A 111 8.46 -2.58 -11.09
C VAL A 111 7.59 -1.41 -11.54
N SER A 112 7.24 -1.36 -12.83
CA SER A 112 6.35 -0.30 -13.33
C SER A 112 4.93 -0.45 -12.77
N ARG A 113 4.19 0.65 -12.67
CA ARG A 113 2.78 0.63 -12.23
C ARG A 113 1.91 -0.31 -13.07
N ILE A 114 2.16 -0.36 -14.39
CA ILE A 114 1.46 -1.26 -15.31
C ILE A 114 1.75 -2.72 -14.96
N GLU A 115 3.01 -3.06 -14.69
CA GLU A 115 3.39 -4.41 -14.32
C GLU A 115 2.86 -4.78 -12.92
N LYS A 116 2.94 -3.88 -11.94
CA LYS A 116 2.31 -4.06 -10.61
C LYS A 116 0.84 -4.42 -10.76
N GLY A 117 0.06 -3.57 -11.45
CA GLY A 117 -1.36 -3.82 -11.65
C GLY A 117 -1.65 -5.12 -12.39
N ARG A 118 -0.83 -5.50 -13.38
CA ARG A 118 -0.95 -6.80 -14.06
C ARG A 118 -0.73 -7.97 -13.09
N ARG A 119 0.30 -7.90 -12.24
CA ARG A 119 0.62 -8.97 -11.27
C ARG A 119 -0.48 -9.12 -10.22
N GLU A 120 -1.00 -8.00 -9.73
CA GLU A 120 -2.07 -7.98 -8.73
C GLU A 120 -3.37 -8.51 -9.31
N ALA A 121 -3.79 -8.02 -10.48
CA ALA A 121 -4.98 -8.53 -11.17
C ALA A 121 -4.86 -10.02 -11.51
N SER A 122 -3.68 -10.49 -11.91
CA SER A 122 -3.43 -11.92 -12.15
C SER A 122 -3.57 -12.75 -10.86
N THR A 123 -3.13 -12.20 -9.73
CA THR A 123 -3.23 -12.85 -8.40
C THR A 123 -4.68 -12.94 -7.95
N ILE A 124 -5.46 -11.87 -8.12
CA ILE A 124 -6.89 -11.87 -7.77
C ILE A 124 -7.66 -12.84 -8.66
N ALA A 125 -7.42 -12.83 -9.97
CA ALA A 125 -8.02 -13.80 -10.89
C ALA A 125 -7.64 -15.24 -10.55
N TYR A 126 -6.38 -15.49 -10.14
CA TYR A 126 -5.94 -16.80 -9.67
C TYR A 126 -6.71 -17.24 -8.41
N ILE A 127 -6.87 -16.35 -7.42
CA ILE A 127 -7.63 -16.63 -6.19
C ILE A 127 -9.09 -16.96 -6.51
N ALA A 128 -9.73 -16.15 -7.36
CA ALA A 128 -11.11 -16.33 -7.78
C ALA A 128 -11.33 -17.64 -8.52
N ASN A 129 -10.40 -18.05 -9.38
CA ASN A 129 -10.49 -19.29 -10.14
C ASN A 129 -10.19 -20.53 -9.27
N ARG A 130 -9.10 -20.51 -8.50
CA ARG A 130 -8.64 -21.68 -7.72
C ARG A 130 -9.62 -22.05 -6.62
N TRP A 131 -10.10 -21.06 -5.86
CA TRP A 131 -11.09 -21.26 -4.79
C TRP A 131 -12.46 -20.75 -5.21
N SER A 132 -12.88 -21.08 -6.43
CA SER A 132 -14.12 -20.59 -7.02
C SER A 132 -15.34 -20.79 -6.11
N GLY A 133 -16.15 -19.74 -6.00
CA GLY A 133 -17.31 -19.71 -5.13
C GLY A 133 -17.78 -18.29 -4.82
N PRO A 134 -18.90 -18.15 -4.08
CA PRO A 134 -19.48 -16.84 -3.81
C PRO A 134 -18.53 -15.91 -3.04
N TYR A 135 -17.69 -16.46 -2.16
CA TYR A 135 -16.79 -15.67 -1.31
C TYR A 135 -15.62 -15.06 -2.10
N THR A 136 -14.95 -15.84 -2.95
CA THR A 136 -13.83 -15.34 -3.76
C THR A 136 -14.29 -14.48 -4.93
N ALA A 137 -15.50 -14.73 -5.45
CA ALA A 137 -16.15 -13.82 -6.40
C ALA A 137 -16.48 -12.46 -5.76
N GLU A 138 -16.89 -12.43 -4.48
CA GLU A 138 -17.07 -11.16 -3.74
C GLU A 138 -15.73 -10.43 -3.55
N ILE A 139 -14.66 -11.16 -3.20
CA ILE A 139 -13.30 -10.59 -3.06
C ILE A 139 -12.85 -9.96 -4.38
N GLU A 140 -12.93 -10.68 -5.49
CA GLU A 140 -12.54 -10.18 -6.82
C GLU A 140 -13.34 -8.93 -7.20
N LYS A 141 -14.66 -8.95 -6.99
CA LYS A 141 -15.52 -7.79 -7.26
C LYS A 141 -15.11 -6.58 -6.41
N LEU A 142 -14.93 -6.76 -5.10
CA LEU A 142 -14.55 -5.68 -4.20
C LEU A 142 -13.17 -5.12 -4.53
N TRP A 143 -12.22 -5.98 -4.89
CA TRP A 143 -10.88 -5.56 -5.29
C TRP A 143 -10.92 -4.72 -6.57
N HIS A 144 -11.62 -5.16 -7.61
CA HIS A 144 -11.78 -4.37 -8.83
C HIS A 144 -12.52 -3.06 -8.60
N GLU A 145 -13.53 -3.06 -7.72
CA GLU A 145 -14.26 -1.84 -7.37
C GLU A 145 -13.35 -0.85 -6.61
N PHE A 146 -12.53 -1.33 -5.69
CA PHE A 146 -11.51 -0.53 -5.02
C PHE A 146 -10.54 0.08 -6.03
N GLU A 147 -9.95 -0.73 -6.91
CA GLU A 147 -8.96 -0.27 -7.91
C GLU A 147 -9.55 0.78 -8.87
N ALA A 148 -10.80 0.59 -9.30
CA ALA A 148 -11.49 1.55 -10.15
C ALA A 148 -11.74 2.89 -9.44
N GLY A 149 -12.06 2.86 -8.13
CA GLY A 149 -12.24 4.07 -7.33
C GLY A 149 -13.42 4.94 -7.78
N GLU A 150 -14.41 4.35 -8.43
CA GLU A 150 -15.55 5.04 -9.05
C GLU A 150 -16.75 5.20 -8.11
N THR A 151 -16.94 4.26 -7.18
CA THR A 151 -18.08 4.27 -6.24
C THR A 151 -17.77 5.07 -4.98
N PRO A 152 -18.77 5.64 -4.29
CA PRO A 152 -18.56 6.34 -3.03
C PRO A 152 -17.85 5.47 -1.97
N GLU A 153 -18.18 4.18 -1.87
CA GLU A 153 -17.51 3.26 -0.94
C GLU A 153 -16.04 3.03 -1.31
N ALA A 154 -15.72 2.88 -2.60
CA ALA A 154 -14.34 2.76 -3.07
C ALA A 154 -13.54 4.03 -2.86
N GLN A 155 -14.17 5.19 -3.08
CA GLN A 155 -13.54 6.47 -2.81
C GLN A 155 -13.20 6.66 -1.35
N PHE A 156 -14.12 6.29 -0.47
CA PHE A 156 -13.90 6.33 0.97
C PHE A 156 -12.84 5.31 1.43
N ALA A 157 -12.88 4.08 0.93
CA ALA A 157 -11.87 3.06 1.28
C ALA A 157 -10.46 3.46 0.81
N GLN A 158 -10.32 4.04 -0.40
CA GLN A 158 -9.04 4.56 -0.87
C GLN A 158 -8.56 5.79 -0.09
N ASP A 159 -9.47 6.60 0.46
CA ASP A 159 -9.10 7.67 1.38
C ASP A 159 -8.62 7.09 2.72
N ILE A 160 -9.27 6.02 3.23
CA ILE A 160 -8.85 5.33 4.45
C ILE A 160 -7.43 4.78 4.33
N ASP A 161 -7.06 4.17 3.20
CA ASP A 161 -5.69 3.69 2.94
C ASP A 161 -4.66 4.82 3.15
N LYS A 162 -4.93 5.99 2.57
CA LYS A 162 -4.07 7.18 2.73
C LYS A 162 -4.08 7.72 4.16
N ILE A 163 -5.23 7.75 4.82
CA ILE A 163 -5.36 8.19 6.22
C ILE A 163 -4.57 7.28 7.15
N GLU A 164 -4.64 5.98 6.93
CA GLU A 164 -3.91 4.98 7.70
C GLU A 164 -2.39 5.20 7.54
N LEU A 165 -1.92 5.39 6.30
CA LEU A 165 -0.52 5.74 6.02
C LEU A 165 -0.07 7.01 6.77
N LEU A 166 -0.91 8.07 6.78
CA LEU A 166 -0.60 9.32 7.48
C LEU A 166 -0.51 9.11 9.01
N LEU A 167 -1.46 8.37 9.59
CA LEU A 167 -1.45 8.03 11.01
C LEU A 167 -0.17 7.28 11.38
N GLN A 168 0.15 6.22 10.63
CA GLN A 168 1.31 5.39 10.89
C GLN A 168 2.63 6.18 10.79
N ALA A 169 2.74 7.07 9.81
CA ALA A 169 3.89 7.94 9.67
C ALA A 169 4.05 8.84 10.91
N VAL A 170 2.98 9.50 11.38
CA VAL A 170 3.04 10.34 12.59
C VAL A 170 3.42 9.52 13.83
N GLU A 171 2.92 8.30 13.96
CA GLU A 171 3.26 7.40 15.06
C GLU A 171 4.75 7.02 15.06
N TYR A 172 5.32 6.67 13.90
CA TYR A 172 6.74 6.36 13.79
C TYR A 172 7.65 7.59 13.99
N GLU A 173 7.23 8.78 13.58
CA GLU A 173 7.95 10.02 13.88
C GLU A 173 7.98 10.30 15.39
N ARG A 174 6.88 10.01 16.09
CA ARG A 174 6.77 10.13 17.54
C ARG A 174 7.62 9.09 18.26
N GLU A 175 7.55 7.84 17.84
CA GLU A 175 8.37 6.74 18.40
C GLU A 175 9.87 7.04 18.25
N SER A 176 10.26 7.53 17.08
CA SER A 176 11.64 7.95 16.81
C SER A 176 12.02 9.30 17.43
N LYS A 177 11.11 9.96 18.17
CA LYS A 177 11.36 11.25 18.84
C LYS A 177 11.96 12.32 17.91
N LYS A 178 11.40 12.46 16.70
CA LYS A 178 11.88 13.37 15.64
C LYS A 178 13.22 12.98 15.00
N GLU A 179 13.74 11.78 15.21
CA GLU A 179 14.95 11.33 14.50
C GLU A 179 14.67 10.99 13.04
N LYS A 180 13.44 10.59 12.72
CA LYS A 180 12.99 10.26 11.37
C LYS A 180 11.95 11.27 10.93
N ASP A 181 12.22 11.96 9.83
CA ASP A 181 11.25 12.85 9.17
C ASP A 181 10.61 12.09 8.01
N LEU A 182 9.35 11.74 8.18
CA LEU A 182 8.53 10.98 7.24
C LEU A 182 7.62 11.91 6.41
N GLY A 183 8.00 13.19 6.29
CA GLY A 183 7.23 14.19 5.57
C GLY A 183 6.97 13.86 4.10
N GLU A 184 7.78 12.99 3.48
CA GLU A 184 7.52 12.52 2.11
C GLU A 184 6.18 11.79 1.95
N PHE A 185 5.74 11.07 2.98
CA PHE A 185 4.47 10.34 2.96
C PHE A 185 3.27 11.27 3.08
N MET A 186 3.44 12.48 3.63
CA MET A 186 2.36 13.46 3.80
C MET A 186 1.79 13.95 2.46
N GLY A 187 2.52 13.74 1.36
CA GLY A 187 2.06 14.05 0.02
C GLY A 187 0.74 13.39 -0.37
N VAL A 188 0.38 12.25 0.23
CA VAL A 188 -0.87 11.52 -0.08
C VAL A 188 -2.11 12.31 0.32
N ALA A 189 -1.99 13.26 1.26
CA ALA A 189 -3.09 14.13 1.69
C ALA A 189 -3.67 14.94 0.53
N ARG A 190 -2.86 15.25 -0.50
CA ARG A 190 -3.32 15.95 -1.72
C ARG A 190 -4.27 15.14 -2.60
N LYS A 191 -4.40 13.83 -2.33
CA LYS A 191 -5.16 12.87 -3.15
C LYS A 191 -6.46 12.42 -2.48
N LEU A 192 -6.77 12.95 -1.30
CA LEU A 192 -8.02 12.65 -0.59
C LEU A 192 -9.22 13.25 -1.32
N ARG A 193 -10.27 12.45 -1.50
CA ARG A 193 -11.43 12.82 -2.32
C ARG A 193 -12.64 13.21 -1.49
N THR A 194 -12.92 12.45 -0.45
CA THR A 194 -14.08 12.62 0.43
C THR A 194 -13.88 13.77 1.42
N GLU A 195 -14.98 14.38 1.84
CA GLU A 195 -14.93 15.44 2.86
C GLU A 195 -14.47 14.91 4.21
N ALA A 196 -14.88 13.68 4.58
CA ALA A 196 -14.42 13.01 5.79
C ALA A 196 -12.89 12.78 5.75
N GLY A 197 -12.37 12.21 4.66
CA GLY A 197 -10.94 12.00 4.48
C GLY A 197 -10.13 13.29 4.58
N LYS A 198 -10.54 14.36 3.87
CA LYS A 198 -9.87 15.66 3.97
C LYS A 198 -9.88 16.23 5.40
N ALA A 199 -11.01 16.13 6.10
CA ALA A 199 -11.12 16.61 7.47
C ALA A 199 -10.16 15.86 8.42
N TRP A 200 -10.12 14.53 8.32
CA TRP A 200 -9.23 13.70 9.14
C TRP A 200 -7.77 13.96 8.85
N ALA A 201 -7.38 14.10 7.57
CA ALA A 201 -6.01 14.44 7.23
C ALA A 201 -5.59 15.82 7.74
N ASN A 202 -6.47 16.82 7.70
CA ASN A 202 -6.18 18.13 8.28
C ASN A 202 -5.90 18.05 9.78
N GLU A 203 -6.64 17.22 10.51
CA GLU A 203 -6.40 16.97 11.93
C GLU A 203 -5.05 16.29 12.17
N ILE A 204 -4.75 15.22 11.43
CA ILE A 204 -3.49 14.47 11.51
C ILE A 204 -2.29 15.37 11.20
N LEU A 205 -2.37 16.15 10.11
CA LEU A 205 -1.32 17.10 9.72
C LEU A 205 -1.14 18.20 10.77
N GLY A 206 -2.24 18.69 11.35
CA GLY A 206 -2.19 19.65 12.47
C GLY A 206 -1.49 19.06 13.70
N ASP A 207 -1.76 17.79 14.03
CA ASP A 207 -1.08 17.07 15.11
C ASP A 207 0.41 16.87 14.83
N ARG A 208 0.76 16.57 13.58
CA ARG A 208 2.15 16.45 13.14
C ARG A 208 2.89 17.78 13.27
N GLU A 209 2.30 18.89 12.81
CA GLU A 209 2.88 20.23 12.93
C GLU A 209 3.14 20.62 14.39
N ARG A 210 2.18 20.35 15.28
CA ARG A 210 2.37 20.53 16.73
C ARG A 210 3.51 19.68 17.27
N PHE A 211 3.58 18.42 16.87
CA PHE A 211 4.67 17.54 17.27
C PHE A 211 6.02 18.11 16.84
N TRP A 212 6.17 18.53 15.58
CA TRP A 212 7.44 19.02 15.05
C TRP A 212 7.83 20.45 15.45
N GLN A 213 6.93 21.20 16.10
CA GLN A 213 7.16 22.58 16.56
C GLN A 213 8.58 22.79 17.14
N GLY A 214 9.23 23.86 16.69
CA GLY A 214 10.59 24.22 17.09
C GLY A 214 11.70 23.49 16.32
N ARG A 215 11.37 22.63 15.34
CA ARG A 215 12.33 21.96 14.45
C ARG A 215 11.85 22.03 13.00
N GLN A 216 12.77 22.29 12.08
CA GLN A 216 12.46 22.21 10.64
C GLN A 216 12.21 20.76 10.24
N HIS A 217 11.22 20.54 9.40
CA HIS A 217 10.85 19.24 8.84
C HIS A 217 10.20 19.40 7.46
N LEU A 218 10.08 18.30 6.72
CA LEU A 218 9.43 18.24 5.42
C LEU A 218 7.90 18.31 5.56
N ARG A 219 7.28 19.04 4.63
CA ARG A 219 5.83 19.22 4.51
C ARG A 219 5.33 18.68 3.18
N GLY A 220 5.40 17.37 2.98
CA GLY A 220 5.12 16.75 1.68
C GLY A 220 3.72 17.02 1.12
N GLU A 221 2.75 17.36 1.98
CA GLU A 221 1.42 17.86 1.62
C GLU A 221 1.46 19.16 0.79
N HIS A 222 2.56 19.90 0.82
CA HIS A 222 2.84 21.08 -0.01
C HIS A 222 3.81 20.78 -1.18
N ALA A 223 4.11 19.50 -1.44
CA ALA A 223 4.99 19.05 -2.52
C ALA A 223 6.35 19.78 -2.52
N GLN A 224 6.75 20.36 -3.66
CA GLN A 224 7.98 21.13 -3.79
C GLN A 224 8.04 22.34 -2.85
N GLN A 225 6.90 23.00 -2.58
CA GLN A 225 6.85 24.13 -1.64
C GLN A 225 7.09 23.68 -0.19
N GLY A 226 6.85 22.40 0.11
CA GLY A 226 7.13 21.78 1.40
C GLY A 226 8.50 21.12 1.52
N GLY A 227 9.37 21.28 0.52
CA GLY A 227 10.74 20.80 0.54
C GLY A 227 10.97 19.43 -0.12
N LEU A 228 9.96 18.82 -0.75
CA LEU A 228 10.19 17.61 -1.55
C LEU A 228 10.94 17.94 -2.84
N SER A 229 11.82 17.03 -3.27
CA SER A 229 12.47 17.16 -4.57
C SER A 229 11.46 16.98 -5.71
N GLU A 230 11.81 17.49 -6.90
CA GLU A 230 10.99 17.30 -8.10
C GLU A 230 10.85 15.81 -8.46
N GLU A 231 11.92 15.04 -8.32
CA GLU A 231 11.91 13.59 -8.56
C GLU A 231 10.96 12.87 -7.60
N MET A 232 11.02 13.19 -6.29
CA MET A 232 10.13 12.60 -5.29
C MET A 232 8.68 12.99 -5.52
N THR A 233 8.43 14.24 -5.91
CA THR A 233 7.07 14.71 -6.26
C THR A 233 6.52 13.94 -7.46
N LYS A 234 7.33 13.76 -8.52
CA LYS A 234 6.97 12.97 -9.71
C LYS A 234 6.71 11.51 -9.37
N ALA A 235 7.58 10.88 -8.58
CA ALA A 235 7.42 9.48 -8.16
C ALA A 235 6.14 9.28 -7.33
N HIS A 236 5.88 10.20 -6.39
CA HIS A 236 4.65 10.21 -5.60
C HIS A 236 3.41 10.33 -6.48
N ASP A 237 3.40 11.29 -7.40
CA ASP A 237 2.25 11.52 -8.28
C ASP A 237 2.06 10.40 -9.31
N ALA A 238 3.11 9.69 -9.71
CA ALA A 238 2.99 8.52 -10.58
C ALA A 238 2.38 7.31 -9.86
N TYR A 239 2.69 7.13 -8.58
CA TYR A 239 2.24 5.99 -7.77
C TYR A 239 0.85 6.21 -7.19
N TYR A 240 0.60 7.37 -6.58
CA TYR A 240 -0.68 7.72 -5.93
C TYR A 240 -1.62 8.56 -6.79
N GLY A 241 -1.29 8.80 -8.07
CA GLY A 241 -2.07 9.63 -8.99
C GLY A 241 -2.93 8.89 -9.99
#